data_AF-A0AAJ6CKW2-F1
#
_entry.id   AF-A0AAJ6CKW2-F1
#
_cell.length_a   1.000
_cell.length_b   1.000
_cell.length_c   1.000
_cell.angle_alpha   90.00
_cell.angle_beta   90.00
_cell.angle_gamma   90.00
#
_symmetry.space_group_name_H-M   'P 1'
#
loop_
_entity.id
_entity.type
_entity.pdbx_description
1 polymer ?
#
loop_
_entity_poly.entity_id
_entity_poly.type
_entity_poly.pdbx_seq_one_letter_code
_entity_poly.pdbx_strand_id
1 'polypeptide(L)'
;MPDRLHLRELQTQLAQYSKNEGAMQATDLDLDWEMYMEVDGSLEQEEALLLDYFRKLKFIYLEQETKLRFLADLQDDPETGQEPQILSATDVAQREQECRRVKQQLVEAKKRVRDLRQEIDTLADDLHEPYDALDQGVGEARQLITEISDMELELARSKAAEGTHSCMTTAEAEAKCDEQILEMQKFDDLTTQNTRELEHAKKQLAESLKQHERLKLERSTAEKMANEAKLGTGHDRGRDWELERICGRHQTMIQHLYEALGIQSIHAPSDNELVLEFGSESTTLRLILDEVGGALVSYSVTNTQGDSIDLGKDTIGILDAAMNANLPATIAQQVWQDVD
;
A
#
# COMPACT_ATOMS: atom_id res chain seq x y z
N MET A 1 26.56 -50.32 -10.82
CA MET A 1 25.86 -50.13 -12.10
C MET A 1 24.38 -49.86 -11.81
N PRO A 2 24.02 -48.64 -11.39
CA PRO A 2 22.63 -48.23 -11.20
C PRO A 2 22.10 -47.56 -12.48
N ASP A 3 21.00 -48.12 -12.97
CA ASP A 3 19.83 -47.49 -13.58
C ASP A 3 19.99 -46.50 -14.74
N ARG A 4 20.34 -47.08 -15.90
CA ARG A 4 19.97 -46.54 -17.22
C ARG A 4 18.44 -46.40 -17.42
N LEU A 5 17.63 -47.05 -16.59
CA LEU A 5 16.17 -46.95 -16.60
C LEU A 5 15.70 -45.60 -16.03
N HIS A 6 16.28 -45.15 -14.91
CA HIS A 6 15.93 -43.85 -14.32
C HIS A 6 16.31 -42.65 -15.20
N LEU A 7 17.45 -42.73 -15.90
CA LEU A 7 17.82 -41.69 -16.86
C LEU A 7 16.82 -41.58 -18.03
N ARG A 8 16.24 -42.70 -18.48
CA ARG A 8 15.21 -42.70 -19.52
C ARG A 8 13.88 -42.18 -19.01
N GLU A 9 13.50 -42.50 -17.78
CA GLU A 9 12.30 -41.94 -17.15
C GLU A 9 12.42 -40.42 -17.00
N LEU A 10 13.58 -39.93 -16.55
CA LEU A 10 13.85 -38.49 -16.39
C LEU A 10 13.83 -37.76 -17.74
N GLN A 11 14.36 -38.39 -18.79
CA GLN A 11 14.32 -37.85 -20.15
C GLN A 11 12.90 -37.80 -20.72
N THR A 12 12.07 -38.79 -20.38
CA THR A 12 10.67 -38.85 -20.80
C THR A 12 9.82 -37.82 -20.05
N GLN A 13 10.10 -37.60 -18.77
CA GLN A 13 9.46 -36.57 -17.95
C GLN A 13 9.83 -35.17 -18.44
N LEU A 14 11.11 -34.90 -18.73
CA LEU A 14 11.54 -33.61 -19.28
C LEU A 14 10.91 -33.33 -20.66
N ALA A 15 10.76 -34.34 -21.51
CA ALA A 15 10.08 -34.21 -22.80
C ALA A 15 8.56 -33.99 -22.66
N GLN A 16 7.94 -34.48 -21.58
CA GLN A 16 6.55 -34.18 -21.25
C GLN A 16 6.40 -32.75 -20.70
N TYR A 17 7.33 -32.28 -19.87
CA TYR A 17 7.35 -30.90 -19.39
C TYR A 17 7.51 -29.89 -20.53
N SER A 18 8.43 -30.11 -21.47
CA SER A 18 8.60 -29.20 -22.62
C SER A 18 7.40 -29.19 -23.57
N LYS A 19 6.64 -30.29 -23.65
CA LYS A 19 5.38 -30.34 -24.41
C LYS A 19 4.24 -29.62 -23.70
N ASN A 20 4.24 -29.59 -22.37
CA ASN A 20 3.28 -28.82 -21.58
C ASN A 20 3.60 -27.31 -21.55
N GLU A 21 4.87 -26.92 -21.68
CA GLU A 21 5.26 -25.51 -21.83
C GLU A 21 4.71 -24.87 -23.12
N GLY A 22 4.46 -25.65 -24.17
CA GLY A 22 3.79 -25.14 -25.38
C GLY A 22 2.28 -24.89 -25.23
N ALA A 23 1.67 -25.35 -24.13
CA ALA A 23 0.23 -25.21 -23.86
C ALA A 23 -0.09 -24.23 -22.71
N MET A 24 0.89 -23.87 -21.89
CA MET A 24 0.85 -22.56 -21.22
C MET A 24 1.18 -21.53 -22.30
N GLN A 25 0.13 -21.07 -23.00
CA GLN A 25 0.18 -19.73 -23.55
C GLN A 25 0.83 -18.86 -22.49
N ALA A 26 1.95 -18.25 -22.83
CA ALA A 26 2.42 -17.09 -22.12
C ALA A 26 1.21 -16.16 -22.07
N THR A 27 0.49 -16.20 -20.95
CA THR A 27 -0.01 -14.97 -20.36
C THR A 27 1.27 -14.20 -20.16
N ASP A 28 1.69 -13.48 -21.21
CA ASP A 28 2.51 -12.31 -21.06
C ASP A 28 1.86 -11.61 -19.87
N LEU A 29 2.58 -11.61 -18.75
CA LEU A 29 2.38 -10.60 -17.75
C LEU A 29 2.79 -9.34 -18.51
N ASP A 30 1.83 -8.81 -19.26
CA ASP A 30 1.86 -7.51 -19.90
C ASP A 30 1.81 -6.55 -18.71
N LEU A 31 2.96 -6.47 -18.04
CA LEU A 31 3.24 -5.54 -16.98
C LEU A 31 3.14 -4.21 -17.69
N ASP A 32 2.04 -3.53 -17.42
CA ASP A 32 1.77 -2.21 -17.94
C ASP A 32 2.82 -1.26 -17.38
N TRP A 33 3.96 -1.18 -18.05
CA TRP A 33 5.12 -0.39 -17.61
C TRP A 33 4.76 1.09 -17.54
N GLU A 34 3.73 1.53 -18.27
CA GLU A 34 3.17 2.90 -18.18
C GLU A 34 2.54 3.16 -16.80
N MET A 35 1.83 2.17 -16.22
CA MET A 35 1.31 2.26 -14.85
C MET A 35 2.41 2.47 -13.80
N TYR A 36 3.62 1.95 -14.04
CA TYR A 36 4.78 2.11 -13.16
C TYR A 36 5.61 3.36 -13.47
N MET A 37 5.49 3.94 -14.67
CA MET A 37 6.16 5.20 -15.03
C MET A 37 5.41 6.45 -14.53
N GLU A 38 4.09 6.39 -14.34
CA GLU A 38 3.29 7.57 -13.98
C GLU A 38 3.28 7.92 -12.48
N VAL A 39 3.82 7.06 -11.61
CA VAL A 39 3.78 7.31 -10.15
C VAL A 39 5.05 8.01 -9.67
N ASP A 40 5.21 9.26 -10.10
CA ASP A 40 6.30 10.13 -9.68
C ASP A 40 6.37 10.16 -8.13
N GLY A 41 7.47 9.65 -7.58
CA GLY A 41 7.77 9.61 -6.15
C GLY A 41 7.18 8.44 -5.35
N SER A 42 6.33 7.56 -5.91
CA SER A 42 5.86 6.36 -5.16
C SER A 42 6.91 5.27 -5.12
N LEU A 43 7.67 5.09 -6.20
CA LEU A 43 8.80 4.14 -6.22
C LEU A 43 9.86 4.55 -5.18
N GLU A 44 10.15 5.84 -5.06
CA GLU A 44 11.08 6.38 -4.06
C GLU A 44 10.57 6.20 -2.62
N GLN A 45 9.25 6.35 -2.42
CA GLN A 45 8.62 6.10 -1.12
C GLN A 45 8.64 4.61 -0.76
N GLU A 46 8.37 3.72 -1.72
CA GLU A 46 8.47 2.27 -1.53
C GLU A 46 9.91 1.84 -1.28
N GLU A 47 10.88 2.39 -2.00
CA GLU A 47 12.32 2.16 -1.77
C GLU A 47 12.70 2.59 -0.35
N ALA A 48 12.25 3.76 0.10
CA ALA A 48 12.50 4.24 1.46
C ALA A 48 11.89 3.33 2.53
N LEU A 49 10.67 2.83 2.31
CA LEU A 49 10.00 1.89 3.20
C LEU A 49 10.70 0.53 3.24
N LEU A 50 11.14 0.02 2.08
CA LEU A 50 11.93 -1.21 1.96
C LEU A 50 13.28 -1.07 2.68
N LEU A 51 13.96 0.07 2.52
CA LEU A 51 15.21 0.37 3.22
C LEU A 51 15.01 0.40 4.74
N ASP A 52 13.93 1.00 5.24
CA ASP A 52 13.61 0.98 6.68
C ASP A 52 13.27 -0.42 7.18
N TYR A 53 12.53 -1.20 6.39
CA TYR A 53 12.25 -2.61 6.67
C TYR A 53 13.53 -3.44 6.75
N PHE A 54 14.44 -3.32 5.78
CA PHE A 54 15.73 -4.04 5.82
C PHE A 54 16.62 -3.63 6.99
N ARG A 55 16.59 -2.34 7.38
CA ARG A 55 17.29 -1.88 8.60
C ARG A 55 16.73 -2.56 9.85
N LYS A 56 15.40 -2.60 10.00
CA LYS A 56 14.74 -3.29 11.11
C LYS A 56 15.01 -4.79 11.10
N LEU A 57 14.89 -5.44 9.94
CA LEU A 57 15.13 -6.87 9.76
C LEU A 57 16.56 -7.24 10.16
N LYS A 58 17.55 -6.42 9.80
CA LYS A 58 18.93 -6.62 10.22
C LYS A 58 19.09 -6.60 11.74
N PHE A 59 18.44 -5.66 12.45
CA PHE A 59 18.52 -5.61 13.91
C PHE A 59 17.81 -6.80 14.56
N ILE A 60 16.63 -7.16 14.08
CA ILE A 60 15.88 -8.33 14.56
C ILE A 60 16.69 -9.62 14.36
N TYR A 61 17.25 -9.80 13.17
CA TYR A 61 18.08 -10.96 12.85
C TYR A 61 19.33 -11.02 13.74
N LEU A 62 20.04 -9.89 13.90
CA LEU A 62 21.22 -9.83 14.77
C LEU A 62 20.85 -10.15 16.23
N GLU A 63 19.72 -9.63 16.72
CA GLU A 63 19.22 -9.90 18.06
C GLU A 63 18.84 -11.39 18.24
N GLN A 64 18.09 -11.96 17.29
CA GLN A 64 17.72 -13.37 17.32
C GLN A 64 18.93 -14.30 17.24
N GLU A 65 19.89 -14.01 16.36
CA GLU A 65 21.11 -14.80 16.24
C GLU A 65 21.98 -14.68 17.50
N THR A 66 22.05 -13.49 18.11
CA THR A 66 22.74 -13.29 19.40
C THR A 66 22.05 -14.07 20.51
N LYS A 67 20.72 -14.04 20.59
CA LYS A 67 19.94 -14.82 21.57
C LYS A 67 20.10 -16.32 21.38
N LEU A 68 20.04 -16.81 20.14
CA LEU A 68 20.22 -18.23 19.82
C LEU A 68 21.63 -18.71 20.19
N ARG A 69 22.67 -17.94 19.86
CA ARG A 69 24.05 -18.26 20.28
C ARG A 69 24.22 -18.22 21.79
N PHE A 70 23.65 -17.22 22.45
CA PHE A 70 23.71 -17.13 23.90
C PHE A 70 23.00 -18.29 24.61
N LEU A 71 21.84 -18.73 24.08
CA LEU A 71 21.14 -19.90 24.60
C LEU A 71 21.91 -21.19 24.32
N ALA A 72 22.51 -21.34 23.14
CA ALA A 72 23.35 -22.49 22.81
C ALA A 72 24.60 -22.58 23.71
N ASP A 73 25.20 -21.44 24.06
CA ASP A 73 26.36 -21.37 24.96
C ASP A 73 26.01 -21.67 26.44
N LEU A 74 24.73 -21.54 26.83
CA LEU A 74 24.22 -21.76 28.19
C LEU A 74 23.56 -23.13 28.40
N GLN A 75 23.14 -23.79 27.33
CA GLN A 75 22.39 -25.03 27.40
C GLN A 75 23.35 -26.21 27.59
N ASP A 76 23.22 -26.95 28.70
CA ASP A 76 23.86 -28.25 28.87
C ASP A 76 23.32 -29.20 27.78
N ASP A 77 24.21 -29.71 26.94
CA ASP A 77 23.87 -30.74 25.97
C ASP A 77 24.12 -32.13 26.58
N PRO A 78 23.07 -32.88 26.98
CA PRO A 78 23.20 -34.16 27.66
C PRO A 78 23.75 -35.28 26.75
N GLU A 79 23.79 -35.10 25.42
CA GLU A 79 24.35 -36.09 24.48
C GLU A 79 25.84 -35.88 24.21
N THR A 80 26.34 -34.64 24.26
CA THR A 80 27.76 -34.32 23.99
C THR A 80 28.59 -34.04 25.24
N GLY A 81 27.96 -33.80 26.39
CA GLY A 81 28.64 -33.55 27.67
C GLY A 81 29.41 -32.23 27.72
N GLN A 82 29.08 -31.27 26.86
CA GLN A 82 29.65 -29.94 26.90
C GLN A 82 29.00 -29.13 28.03
N GLU A 83 29.80 -28.81 29.05
CA GLU A 83 29.43 -27.88 30.12
C GLU A 83 29.28 -26.45 29.58
N PRO A 84 28.48 -25.59 30.24
CA PRO A 84 28.20 -24.24 29.77
C PRO A 84 29.51 -23.44 29.72
N GLN A 85 29.74 -22.73 28.62
CA GLN A 85 31.01 -22.02 28.43
C GLN A 85 31.07 -20.77 29.31
N ILE A 86 31.57 -20.91 30.54
CA ILE A 86 31.84 -19.78 31.44
C ILE A 86 33.11 -19.08 30.94
N LEU A 87 32.93 -18.05 30.11
CA LEU A 87 34.02 -17.24 29.57
C LEU A 87 34.76 -16.52 30.71
N SER A 88 36.08 -16.73 30.79
CA SER A 88 36.94 -15.96 31.69
C SER A 88 37.04 -14.50 31.22
N ALA A 89 37.35 -13.57 32.13
CA ALA A 89 37.61 -12.17 31.80
C ALA A 89 38.71 -12.00 30.73
N THR A 90 39.63 -12.97 30.64
CA THR A 90 40.69 -13.02 29.60
C THR A 90 40.13 -13.34 28.22
N ASP A 91 39.14 -14.23 28.14
CA ASP A 91 38.57 -14.70 26.87
C ASP A 91 37.65 -13.64 26.27
N VAL A 92 36.92 -12.92 27.14
CA VAL A 92 36.14 -11.74 26.74
C VAL A 92 37.05 -10.66 26.16
N ALA A 93 38.20 -10.38 26.80
CA ALA A 93 39.15 -9.39 26.31
C ALA A 93 39.74 -9.77 24.94
N GLN A 94 40.05 -11.05 24.72
CA GLN A 94 40.52 -11.54 23.42
C GLN A 94 39.45 -11.42 22.33
N ARG A 95 38.21 -11.87 22.60
CA ARG A 95 37.09 -11.74 21.65
C ARG A 95 36.78 -10.28 21.34
N GLU A 96 36.85 -9.38 22.32
CA GLU A 96 36.69 -7.94 22.06
C GLU A 96 37.78 -7.39 21.15
N GLN A 97 39.03 -7.80 21.33
CA GLN A 97 40.14 -7.37 20.48
C GLN A 97 39.96 -7.86 19.04
N GLU A 98 39.53 -9.10 18.84
CA GLU A 98 39.21 -9.65 17.52
C GLU A 98 38.03 -8.92 16.87
N CYS A 99 36.96 -8.66 17.63
CA CYS A 99 35.81 -7.90 17.15
C CYS A 99 36.21 -6.49 16.70
N ARG A 100 37.09 -5.82 17.46
CA ARG A 100 37.63 -4.50 17.08
C ARG A 100 38.46 -4.58 15.80
N ARG A 101 39.31 -5.60 15.66
CA ARG A 101 40.11 -5.84 14.45
C ARG A 101 39.23 -6.07 13.21
N VAL A 102 38.24 -6.96 13.31
CA VAL A 102 37.32 -7.27 12.19
C VAL A 102 36.45 -6.05 11.85
N LYS A 103 36.00 -5.29 12.85
CA LYS A 103 35.26 -4.04 12.63
C LYS A 103 36.09 -3.01 11.88
N GLN A 104 37.38 -2.86 12.21
CA GLN A 104 38.29 -1.97 11.48
C GLN A 104 38.44 -2.41 10.02
N GLN A 105 38.67 -3.69 9.76
CA GLN A 105 38.75 -4.24 8.40
C GLN A 105 37.47 -3.99 7.60
N LEU A 106 36.30 -4.13 8.23
CA LEU A 106 35.01 -3.85 7.58
C LEU A 106 34.86 -2.36 7.25
N VAL A 107 35.29 -1.46 8.14
CA VAL A 107 35.25 -0.01 7.90
C VAL A 107 36.17 0.38 6.73
N GLU A 108 37.38 -0.18 6.67
CA GLU A 108 38.31 0.04 5.56
C GLU A 108 37.78 -0.51 4.24
N ALA A 109 37.19 -1.71 4.26
CA ALA A 109 36.55 -2.29 3.07
C ALA A 109 35.38 -1.42 2.57
N LYS A 110 34.52 -0.94 3.48
CA LYS A 110 33.42 -0.03 3.14
C LYS A 110 33.91 1.29 2.57
N LYS A 111 35.01 1.82 3.10
CA LYS A 111 35.64 3.04 2.57
C LYS A 111 36.10 2.80 1.13
N ARG A 112 36.86 1.73 0.88
CA ARG A 112 37.32 1.38 -0.48
C ARG A 112 36.19 1.23 -1.49
N VAL A 113 35.08 0.59 -1.11
CA VAL A 113 33.91 0.45 -1.99
C VAL A 113 33.26 1.81 -2.28
N ARG A 114 33.18 2.70 -1.28
CA ARG A 114 32.64 4.04 -1.48
C ARG A 114 33.54 4.88 -2.40
N ASP A 115 34.85 4.81 -2.18
CA ASP A 115 35.83 5.53 -2.98
C ASP A 115 35.79 5.02 -4.44
N LEU A 116 35.74 3.70 -4.65
CA LEU A 116 35.60 3.12 -6.00
C LEU A 116 34.29 3.52 -6.69
N ARG A 117 33.18 3.58 -5.95
CA ARG A 117 31.90 4.04 -6.50
C ARG A 117 32.00 5.49 -6.95
N GLN A 118 32.60 6.35 -6.14
CA GLN A 118 32.82 7.74 -6.49
C GLN A 118 33.73 7.87 -7.73
N GLU A 119 34.77 7.05 -7.84
CA GLU A 119 35.63 7.02 -9.03
C GLU A 119 34.87 6.60 -10.30
N ILE A 120 33.99 5.59 -10.19
CA ILE A 120 33.13 5.15 -11.31
C ILE A 120 32.19 6.28 -11.73
N ASP A 121 31.53 6.93 -10.77
CA ASP A 121 30.61 8.03 -11.04
C ASP A 121 31.35 9.18 -11.75
N THR A 122 32.53 9.57 -11.26
CA THR A 122 33.35 10.60 -11.92
C THR A 122 33.80 10.19 -13.32
N LEU A 123 34.18 8.92 -13.53
CA LEU A 123 34.60 8.45 -14.85
C LEU A 123 33.41 8.39 -15.82
N ALA A 124 32.22 8.07 -15.34
CA ALA A 124 31.01 8.06 -16.15
C ALA A 124 30.64 9.49 -16.59
N ASP A 125 30.71 10.45 -15.66
CA ASP A 125 30.47 11.87 -15.96
C ASP A 125 31.50 12.41 -16.97
N ASP A 126 32.78 12.08 -16.78
CA ASP A 126 33.87 12.48 -17.69
C ASP A 126 33.74 11.84 -19.10
N LEU A 127 33.10 10.68 -19.21
CA LEU A 127 32.92 9.95 -20.47
C LEU A 127 31.68 10.39 -21.27
N HIS A 128 30.69 10.98 -20.60
CA HIS A 128 29.41 11.31 -21.23
C HIS A 128 29.56 12.32 -22.38
N GLU A 129 30.20 13.46 -22.13
CA GLU A 129 30.41 14.51 -23.14
C GLU A 129 31.22 14.04 -24.36
N PRO A 130 32.38 13.36 -24.22
CA PRO A 130 33.15 12.89 -25.39
C PRO A 130 32.43 11.78 -26.15
N TYR A 131 31.63 10.94 -25.49
CA TYR A 131 30.83 9.94 -26.16
C TYR A 131 29.73 10.58 -27.01
N ASP A 132 29.01 11.57 -26.46
CA ASP A 132 27.96 12.28 -27.19
C ASP A 132 28.54 13.05 -28.39
N ALA A 133 29.70 13.69 -28.23
CA ALA A 133 30.41 14.34 -29.33
C ALA A 133 30.82 13.34 -30.42
N LEU A 134 31.27 12.14 -30.03
CA LEU A 134 31.59 11.07 -30.98
C LEU A 134 30.35 10.57 -31.70
N ASP A 135 29.23 10.38 -31.01
CA ASP A 135 27.98 9.90 -31.60
C ASP A 135 27.41 10.93 -32.59
N GLN A 136 27.46 12.21 -32.25
CA GLN A 136 27.13 13.31 -33.17
C GLN A 136 28.03 13.28 -34.41
N GLY A 137 29.35 13.18 -34.24
CA GLY A 137 30.29 13.10 -35.36
C GLY A 137 30.08 11.86 -36.25
N VAL A 138 29.70 10.72 -35.66
CA VAL A 138 29.32 9.51 -36.41
C VAL A 138 28.01 9.72 -37.17
N GLY A 139 27.03 10.40 -36.56
CA GLY A 139 25.78 10.79 -37.21
C GLY A 139 26.01 11.68 -38.43
N GLU A 140 26.80 12.75 -38.26
CA GLU A 140 27.19 13.65 -39.35
C GLU A 140 27.94 12.91 -40.47
N ALA A 141 28.91 12.06 -40.12
CA ALA A 141 29.64 11.27 -41.10
C ALA A 141 28.72 10.32 -41.90
N ARG A 142 27.73 9.70 -41.23
CA ARG A 142 26.73 8.86 -41.90
C ARG A 142 25.87 9.67 -42.87
N GLN A 143 25.41 10.85 -42.45
CA GLN A 143 24.64 11.75 -43.30
C GLN A 143 25.45 12.19 -44.53
N LEU A 144 26.71 12.58 -44.34
CA LEU A 144 27.59 12.96 -45.44
C LEU A 144 27.82 11.80 -46.41
N ILE A 145 27.96 10.56 -45.93
CA ILE A 145 28.07 9.38 -46.81
C ILE A 145 26.81 9.19 -47.64
N THR A 146 25.62 9.36 -47.05
CA THR A 146 24.36 9.27 -47.81
C THR A 146 24.24 10.37 -48.84
N GLU A 147 24.57 11.61 -48.49
CA GLU A 147 24.55 12.75 -49.42
C GLU A 147 25.55 12.58 -50.56
N ILE A 148 26.76 12.08 -50.28
CA ILE A 148 27.75 11.76 -51.32
C ILE A 148 27.22 10.68 -52.26
N SER A 149 26.65 9.60 -51.72
CA SER A 149 26.05 8.53 -52.54
C SER A 149 24.93 9.06 -53.43
N ASP A 150 24.06 9.92 -52.90
CA ASP A 150 22.97 10.54 -53.64
C ASP A 150 23.50 11.47 -54.73
N MET A 151 24.49 12.31 -54.43
CA MET A 151 25.16 13.17 -55.41
C MET A 151 25.87 12.36 -56.50
N GLU A 152 26.52 11.25 -56.16
CA GLU A 152 27.14 10.35 -57.14
C GLU A 152 26.09 9.72 -58.06
N LEU A 153 24.93 9.36 -57.50
CA LEU A 153 23.81 8.82 -58.26
C LEU A 153 23.19 9.89 -59.16
N GLU A 154 23.03 11.13 -58.69
CA GLU A 154 22.58 12.26 -59.52
C GLU A 154 23.56 12.60 -60.63
N LEU A 155 24.88 12.57 -60.37
CA LEU A 155 25.90 12.74 -61.39
C LEU A 155 25.86 11.63 -62.41
N ALA A 156 25.68 10.38 -62.00
CA ALA A 156 25.51 9.25 -62.91
C ALA A 156 24.25 9.39 -63.78
N ARG A 157 23.13 9.81 -63.18
CA ARG A 157 21.88 10.13 -63.90
C ARG A 157 22.08 11.27 -64.89
N SER A 158 22.75 12.35 -64.48
CA SER A 158 23.00 13.52 -65.32
C SER A 158 23.90 13.18 -66.50
N LYS A 159 24.98 12.40 -66.28
CA LYS A 159 25.84 11.90 -67.36
C LYS A 159 25.10 10.97 -68.33
N ALA A 160 24.17 10.15 -67.84
CA ALA A 160 23.32 9.33 -68.70
C ALA A 160 22.30 10.18 -69.47
N ALA A 161 21.77 11.23 -68.84
CA ALA A 161 20.80 12.14 -69.42
C ALA A 161 21.44 13.13 -70.43
N GLU A 162 22.70 13.52 -70.27
CA GLU A 162 23.48 14.34 -71.22
C GLU A 162 23.53 13.72 -72.62
N GLY A 163 23.47 12.39 -72.75
CA GLY A 163 23.36 11.71 -74.04
C GLY A 163 21.95 11.74 -74.66
N THR A 164 20.93 12.12 -73.87
CA THR A 164 19.50 11.98 -74.19
C THR A 164 18.74 13.31 -74.20
N HIS A 165 19.38 14.42 -73.81
CA HIS A 165 18.80 15.78 -73.87
C HIS A 165 18.69 16.29 -75.32
N SER A 166 17.84 15.62 -76.11
CA SER A 166 17.07 16.29 -77.15
C SER A 166 16.11 17.26 -76.46
N CYS A 167 16.00 18.47 -76.99
CA CYS A 167 15.11 19.52 -76.49
C CYS A 167 13.73 18.95 -76.08
N MET A 168 13.33 19.16 -74.82
CA MET A 168 11.99 18.83 -74.34
C MET A 168 10.97 19.45 -75.29
N THR A 169 10.10 18.62 -75.85
CA THR A 169 9.07 19.10 -76.77
C THR A 169 8.01 19.87 -76.00
N THR A 170 7.30 20.79 -76.66
CA THR A 170 6.24 21.58 -76.00
C THR A 170 5.14 20.70 -75.40
N ALA A 171 4.84 19.56 -76.02
CA ALA A 171 3.88 18.58 -75.51
C ALA A 171 4.36 17.88 -74.23
N GLU A 172 5.66 17.55 -74.13
CA GLU A 172 6.24 16.99 -72.91
C GLU A 172 6.28 18.03 -71.78
N ALA A 173 6.49 19.31 -72.12
CA ALA A 173 6.44 20.42 -71.17
C ALA A 173 5.04 20.58 -70.57
N GLU A 174 4.00 20.56 -71.42
CA GLU A 174 2.60 20.63 -70.99
C GLU A 174 2.23 19.43 -70.10
N ALA A 175 2.62 18.21 -70.48
CA ALA A 175 2.39 17.01 -69.67
C ALA A 175 3.09 17.08 -68.30
N LYS A 176 4.31 17.64 -68.23
CA LYS A 176 5.02 17.86 -66.95
C LYS A 176 4.37 18.93 -66.09
N CYS A 177 3.84 19.99 -66.70
CA CYS A 177 3.05 20.99 -65.97
C CYS A 177 1.77 20.37 -65.38
N ASP A 178 1.06 19.55 -66.14
CA ASP A 178 -0.13 18.85 -65.65
C ASP A 178 0.20 17.89 -64.49
N GLU A 179 1.31 17.15 -64.59
CA GLU A 179 1.82 16.29 -63.51
C GLU A 179 2.15 17.11 -62.25
N GLN A 180 2.85 18.24 -62.40
CA GLN A 180 3.17 19.14 -61.30
C GLN A 180 1.92 19.75 -60.65
N ILE A 181 0.89 20.07 -61.43
CA ILE A 181 -0.40 20.56 -60.91
C ILE A 181 -1.07 19.49 -60.04
N LEU A 182 -1.06 18.22 -60.49
CA LEU A 182 -1.61 17.11 -59.71
C LEU A 182 -0.80 16.85 -58.42
N GLU A 183 0.53 16.93 -58.49
CA GLU A 183 1.39 16.83 -57.30
C GLU A 183 1.13 17.96 -56.31
N MET A 184 0.99 19.20 -56.80
CA MET A 184 0.65 20.36 -55.97
C MET A 184 -0.70 20.18 -55.28
N GLN A 185 -1.72 19.72 -56.01
CA GLN A 185 -3.03 19.41 -55.44
C GLN A 185 -2.92 18.34 -54.35
N LYS A 186 -2.14 17.28 -54.58
CA LYS A 186 -1.89 16.24 -53.59
C LYS A 186 -1.17 16.78 -52.34
N PHE A 187 -0.20 17.67 -52.50
CA PHE A 187 0.48 18.31 -51.37
C PHE A 187 -0.45 19.25 -50.60
N ASP A 188 -1.33 19.99 -51.28
CA ASP A 188 -2.36 20.82 -50.64
C ASP A 188 -3.36 19.95 -49.88
N ASP A 189 -3.80 18.82 -50.45
CA ASP A 189 -4.67 17.86 -49.78
C ASP A 189 -4.01 17.26 -48.52
N LEU A 190 -2.74 16.86 -48.61
CA LEU A 190 -1.97 16.37 -47.46
C LEU A 190 -1.77 17.45 -46.40
N THR A 191 -1.50 18.69 -46.81
CA THR A 191 -1.31 19.82 -45.89
C THR A 191 -2.62 20.17 -45.19
N THR A 192 -3.74 20.17 -45.91
CA THR A 192 -5.07 20.39 -45.33
C THR A 192 -5.49 19.23 -44.43
N GLN A 193 -5.11 17.99 -44.73
CA GLN A 193 -5.32 16.86 -43.84
C GLN A 193 -4.49 17.00 -42.55
N ASN A 194 -3.18 17.23 -42.67
CA ASN A 194 -2.29 17.38 -41.53
C ASN A 194 -2.70 18.55 -40.62
N THR A 195 -3.14 19.67 -41.20
CA THR A 195 -3.64 20.81 -40.41
C THR A 195 -4.94 20.46 -39.68
N ARG A 196 -5.84 19.67 -40.27
CA ARG A 196 -7.05 19.18 -39.59
C ARG A 196 -6.71 18.22 -38.44
N GLU A 197 -5.78 17.30 -38.67
CA GLU A 197 -5.31 16.35 -37.65
C GLU A 197 -4.61 17.08 -36.49
N LEU A 198 -3.79 18.08 -36.79
CA LEU A 198 -3.14 18.93 -35.80
C LEU A 198 -4.16 19.73 -34.98
N GLU A 199 -5.17 20.33 -35.61
CA GLU A 199 -6.25 21.03 -34.90
C GLU A 199 -7.11 20.08 -34.06
N HIS A 200 -7.31 18.83 -34.52
CA HIS A 200 -7.97 17.79 -33.74
C HIS A 200 -7.15 17.40 -32.51
N ALA A 201 -5.84 17.15 -32.68
CA ALA A 201 -4.92 16.82 -31.59
C ALA A 201 -4.83 17.96 -30.56
N LYS A 202 -4.79 19.22 -31.02
CA LYS A 202 -4.85 20.39 -30.12
C LYS A 202 -6.13 20.43 -29.28
N LYS A 203 -7.28 20.10 -29.87
CA LYS A 203 -8.56 20.05 -29.14
C LYS A 203 -8.56 18.94 -28.11
N GLN A 204 -8.06 17.75 -28.45
CA GLN A 204 -7.91 16.64 -27.51
C GLN A 204 -6.96 17.00 -26.36
N LEU A 205 -5.82 17.64 -26.66
CA LEU A 205 -4.89 18.12 -25.63
C LEU A 205 -5.53 19.16 -24.71
N ALA A 206 -6.28 20.11 -25.27
CA ALA A 206 -6.98 21.11 -24.46
C ALA A 206 -8.06 20.47 -23.56
N GLU A 207 -8.73 19.41 -24.04
CA GLU A 207 -9.70 18.66 -23.25
C GLU A 207 -9.03 17.83 -22.14
N SER A 208 -7.93 17.13 -22.44
CA SER A 208 -7.18 16.35 -21.45
C SER A 208 -6.57 17.24 -20.37
N LEU A 209 -6.04 18.43 -20.74
CA LEU A 209 -5.57 19.42 -19.77
C LEU A 209 -6.69 19.89 -18.83
N LYS A 210 -7.88 20.17 -19.36
CA LYS A 210 -9.04 20.53 -18.53
C LYS A 210 -9.46 19.39 -17.60
N GLN A 211 -9.44 18.15 -18.08
CA GLN A 211 -9.72 16.98 -17.25
C GLN A 211 -8.67 16.82 -16.15
N HIS A 212 -7.39 17.02 -16.47
CA HIS A 212 -6.29 16.96 -15.50
C HIS A 212 -6.42 18.04 -14.43
N GLU A 213 -6.75 19.28 -14.80
CA GLU A 213 -7.02 20.34 -13.83
C GLU A 213 -8.21 20.02 -12.92
N ARG A 214 -9.29 19.44 -13.49
CA ARG A 214 -10.45 18.99 -12.71
C ARG A 214 -10.07 17.91 -11.71
N LEU A 215 -9.35 16.87 -12.16
CA LEU A 215 -8.87 15.78 -11.32
C LEU A 215 -7.89 16.25 -10.26
N LYS A 216 -7.04 17.24 -10.56
CA LYS A 216 -6.13 17.86 -9.60
C LYS A 216 -6.89 18.58 -8.49
N LEU A 217 -7.98 19.29 -8.82
CA LEU A 217 -8.86 19.91 -7.83
C LEU A 217 -9.57 18.85 -6.98
N GLU A 218 -10.15 17.82 -7.62
CA GLU A 218 -10.81 16.70 -6.94
C GLU A 218 -9.85 16.00 -5.98
N ARG A 219 -8.64 15.66 -6.43
CA ARG A 219 -7.57 15.10 -5.61
C ARG A 219 -7.21 16.01 -4.43
N SER A 220 -7.04 17.31 -4.66
CA SER A 220 -6.74 18.26 -3.58
C SER A 220 -7.85 18.29 -2.53
N THR A 221 -9.12 18.24 -2.95
CA THR A 221 -10.25 18.17 -2.01
C THR A 221 -10.29 16.84 -1.24
N ALA A 222 -10.04 15.72 -1.93
CA ALA A 222 -9.99 14.40 -1.31
C ALA A 222 -8.83 14.27 -0.33
N GLU A 223 -7.66 14.79 -0.66
CA GLU A 223 -6.49 14.84 0.24
C GLU A 223 -6.75 15.71 1.47
N LYS A 224 -7.44 16.85 1.32
CA LYS A 224 -7.88 17.67 2.46
C LYS A 224 -8.83 16.89 3.37
N MET A 225 -9.86 16.26 2.81
CA MET A 225 -10.78 15.42 3.60
C MET A 225 -10.06 14.25 4.28
N ALA A 226 -9.13 13.61 3.58
CA ALA A 226 -8.32 12.53 4.14
C ALA A 226 -7.39 13.03 5.26
N ASN A 227 -6.78 14.20 5.11
CA ASN A 227 -5.96 14.80 6.14
C ASN A 227 -6.78 15.28 7.34
N GLU A 228 -7.97 15.85 7.11
CA GLU A 228 -8.91 16.20 8.17
C GLU A 228 -9.38 14.96 8.92
N ALA A 229 -9.66 13.84 8.23
CA ALA A 229 -9.95 12.56 8.87
C ALA A 229 -8.73 12.02 9.65
N LYS A 230 -7.51 12.21 9.14
CA LYS A 230 -6.25 11.87 9.84
C LYS A 230 -5.93 12.79 11.01
N LEU A 231 -6.48 14.00 11.07
CA LEU A 231 -6.29 14.98 12.15
C LEU A 231 -7.41 14.88 13.19
N GLY A 232 -8.63 14.56 12.77
CA GLY A 232 -9.77 14.24 13.64
C GLY A 232 -9.63 12.88 14.32
N THR A 233 -8.81 11.99 13.75
CA THR A 233 -8.15 10.93 14.50
C THR A 233 -6.93 11.56 15.18
N GLY A 234 -7.03 11.84 16.48
CA GLY A 234 -5.98 12.59 17.21
C GLY A 234 -4.55 12.09 16.98
N HIS A 235 -3.58 12.91 17.40
CA HIS A 235 -2.12 12.88 17.15
C HIS A 235 -1.40 11.51 17.22
N ASP A 236 -2.05 10.43 17.65
CA ASP A 236 -1.55 9.06 17.77
C ASP A 236 -2.49 7.99 17.16
N ARG A 237 -2.78 8.06 15.85
CA ARG A 237 -3.47 6.97 15.10
C ARG A 237 -4.78 6.51 15.74
N GLY A 238 -5.65 7.46 16.12
CA GLY A 238 -7.06 7.15 16.40
C GLY A 238 -7.38 6.49 17.74
N ARG A 239 -6.52 6.60 18.77
CA ARG A 239 -6.92 6.38 20.17
C ARG A 239 -6.77 7.66 20.97
N ASP A 240 -7.89 8.30 21.26
CA ASP A 240 -7.93 9.37 22.25
C ASP A 240 -7.79 8.74 23.64
N TRP A 241 -6.54 8.72 24.14
CA TRP A 241 -6.21 8.16 25.45
C TRP A 241 -6.95 8.84 26.60
N GLU A 242 -7.33 10.12 26.46
CA GLU A 242 -8.12 10.79 27.48
C GLU A 242 -9.55 10.26 27.48
N LEU A 243 -10.14 10.10 26.28
CA LEU A 243 -11.46 9.51 26.13
C LEU A 243 -11.47 8.05 26.60
N GLU A 244 -10.49 7.23 26.22
CA GLU A 244 -10.37 5.84 26.70
C GLU A 244 -10.21 5.78 28.22
N ARG A 245 -9.43 6.69 28.82
CA ARG A 245 -9.28 6.79 30.27
C ARG A 245 -10.59 7.20 30.95
N ILE A 246 -11.34 8.13 30.37
CA ILE A 246 -12.63 8.59 30.89
C ILE A 246 -13.68 7.48 30.76
N CYS A 247 -13.79 6.84 29.60
CA CYS A 247 -14.67 5.70 29.37
C CYS A 247 -14.33 4.53 30.29
N GLY A 248 -13.04 4.20 30.45
CA GLY A 248 -12.58 3.17 31.38
C GLY A 248 -12.97 3.50 32.82
N ARG A 249 -12.80 4.76 33.27
CA ARG A 249 -13.24 5.21 34.58
C ARG A 249 -14.76 5.09 34.74
N HIS A 250 -15.54 5.52 33.76
CA HIS A 250 -16.99 5.40 33.80
C HIS A 250 -17.45 3.95 33.83
N GLN A 251 -16.79 3.06 33.08
CA GLN A 251 -17.11 1.64 33.09
C GLN A 251 -16.81 1.00 34.45
N THR A 252 -15.68 1.33 35.07
CA THR A 252 -15.39 0.88 36.45
C THR A 252 -16.38 1.43 37.46
N MET A 253 -16.81 2.69 37.29
CA MET A 253 -17.81 3.31 38.17
C MET A 253 -19.19 2.68 38.02
N ILE A 254 -19.62 2.39 36.78
CA ILE A 254 -20.87 1.69 36.49
C ILE A 254 -20.84 0.29 37.11
N GLN A 255 -19.72 -0.42 37.00
CA GLN A 255 -19.58 -1.75 37.59
C GLN A 255 -19.68 -1.72 39.12
N HIS A 256 -19.04 -0.74 39.78
CA HIS A 256 -19.22 -0.54 41.22
C HIS A 256 -20.65 -0.15 41.61
N LEU A 257 -21.36 0.60 40.76
CA LEU A 257 -22.77 0.93 40.99
C LEU A 257 -23.67 -0.30 40.84
N TYR A 258 -23.37 -1.19 39.88
CA TYR A 258 -24.06 -2.47 39.76
C TYR A 258 -23.82 -3.37 40.98
N GLU A 259 -22.57 -3.47 41.43
CA GLU A 259 -22.22 -4.21 42.65
C GLU A 259 -22.91 -3.64 43.90
N ALA A 260 -22.96 -2.31 44.04
CA ALA A 260 -23.58 -1.64 45.20
C ALA A 260 -25.11 -1.74 45.23
N LEU A 261 -25.75 -1.86 44.06
CA LEU A 261 -27.20 -2.00 43.92
C LEU A 261 -27.66 -3.46 43.74
N GLY A 262 -26.73 -4.42 43.81
CA GLY A 262 -27.02 -5.84 43.59
C GLY A 262 -27.55 -6.17 42.19
N ILE A 263 -27.32 -5.31 41.19
CA ILE A 263 -27.79 -5.49 39.81
C ILE A 263 -26.79 -6.37 39.07
N GLN A 264 -27.26 -7.49 38.54
CA GLN A 264 -26.45 -8.44 37.77
C GLN A 264 -26.40 -8.05 36.29
N SER A 265 -27.51 -7.57 35.74
CA SER A 265 -27.62 -7.17 34.34
C SER A 265 -28.71 -6.12 34.15
N ILE A 266 -28.49 -5.24 33.17
CA ILE A 266 -29.51 -4.32 32.66
C ILE A 266 -29.53 -4.50 31.15
N HIS A 267 -30.72 -4.75 30.60
CA HIS A 267 -30.90 -4.84 29.16
C HIS A 267 -32.28 -4.33 28.76
N ALA A 268 -32.33 -3.72 27.58
CA ALA A 268 -33.57 -3.24 26.98
C ALA A 268 -33.98 -4.23 25.87
N PRO A 269 -34.92 -5.14 26.12
CA PRO A 269 -35.37 -6.10 25.11
C PRO A 269 -36.19 -5.44 23.98
N SER A 270 -36.72 -4.24 24.22
CA SER A 270 -37.51 -3.43 23.28
C SER A 270 -37.23 -1.95 23.54
N ASP A 271 -37.46 -1.09 22.54
CA ASP A 271 -37.20 0.36 22.61
C ASP A 271 -37.92 1.06 23.78
N ASN A 272 -39.01 0.47 24.25
CA ASN A 272 -39.84 0.97 25.34
C ASN A 272 -39.76 0.14 26.64
N GLU A 273 -38.88 -0.86 26.71
CA GLU A 273 -38.80 -1.76 27.86
C GLU A 273 -37.38 -1.78 28.44
N LEU A 274 -37.27 -1.66 29.76
CA LEU A 274 -36.02 -1.82 30.50
C LEU A 274 -36.18 -2.94 31.53
N VAL A 275 -35.29 -3.93 31.48
CA VAL A 275 -35.26 -5.06 32.42
C VAL A 275 -33.99 -5.00 33.25
N LEU A 276 -34.15 -5.05 34.57
CA LEU A 276 -33.07 -5.17 35.54
C LEU A 276 -33.15 -6.53 36.23
N GLU A 277 -32.03 -7.26 36.28
CA GLU A 277 -31.93 -8.54 37.01
C GLU A 277 -31.09 -8.33 38.27
N PHE A 278 -31.60 -8.77 39.43
CA PHE A 278 -30.93 -8.64 40.72
C PHE A 278 -30.33 -9.97 41.18
N GLY A 279 -29.16 -9.91 41.83
CA GLY A 279 -28.32 -11.08 42.10
C GLY A 279 -28.67 -11.92 43.34
N SER A 280 -29.42 -11.40 44.32
CA SER A 280 -29.65 -12.11 45.58
C SER A 280 -30.74 -13.19 45.52
N GLU A 281 -31.78 -13.01 44.69
CA GLU A 281 -32.87 -14.00 44.52
C GLU A 281 -33.33 -14.20 43.06
N SER A 282 -32.55 -13.70 42.09
CA SER A 282 -32.89 -13.72 40.66
C SER A 282 -34.26 -13.06 40.36
N THR A 283 -34.52 -11.96 41.07
CA THR A 283 -35.67 -11.08 40.82
C THR A 283 -35.42 -10.21 39.61
N THR A 284 -36.43 -10.10 38.75
CA THR A 284 -36.39 -9.28 37.54
C THR A 284 -37.40 -8.14 37.64
N LEU A 285 -36.94 -6.91 37.52
CA LEU A 285 -37.78 -5.72 37.45
C LEU A 285 -37.89 -5.27 36.00
N ARG A 286 -39.12 -5.23 35.47
CA ARG A 286 -39.41 -4.70 34.15
C ARG A 286 -40.11 -3.36 34.26
N LEU A 287 -39.56 -2.36 33.59
CA LEU A 287 -40.06 -1.00 33.48
C LEU A 287 -40.53 -0.76 32.04
N ILE A 288 -41.75 -0.26 31.88
CA ILE A 288 -42.35 0.06 30.58
C ILE A 288 -42.46 1.58 30.45
N LEU A 289 -41.89 2.10 29.36
CA LEU A 289 -41.83 3.53 29.03
C LEU A 289 -42.80 3.85 27.88
N ASP A 290 -43.30 5.09 27.85
CA ASP A 290 -44.22 5.56 26.81
C ASP A 290 -43.51 5.68 25.44
N GLU A 291 -42.32 6.28 25.46
CA GLU A 291 -41.41 6.44 24.32
C GLU A 291 -39.96 6.25 24.79
N VAL A 292 -39.00 6.16 23.87
CA VAL A 292 -37.56 6.01 24.20
C VAL A 292 -37.10 7.19 25.08
N GLY A 293 -36.86 6.92 26.36
CA GLY A 293 -36.49 7.95 27.35
C GLY A 293 -37.67 8.80 27.88
N GLY A 294 -38.91 8.38 27.61
CA GLY A 294 -40.14 9.03 28.04
C GLY A 294 -40.56 8.72 29.49
N ALA A 295 -41.82 8.98 29.83
CA ALA A 295 -42.36 8.74 31.16
C ALA A 295 -42.60 7.24 31.42
N LEU A 296 -42.44 6.81 32.67
CA LEU A 296 -42.74 5.46 33.11
C LEU A 296 -44.26 5.21 33.12
N VAL A 297 -44.71 4.21 32.37
CA VAL A 297 -46.13 3.85 32.21
C VAL A 297 -46.53 2.76 33.19
N SER A 298 -45.68 1.75 33.38
CA SER A 298 -45.92 0.68 34.35
C SER A 298 -44.63 -0.02 34.75
N TYR A 299 -44.69 -0.74 35.88
CA TYR A 299 -43.62 -1.61 36.35
C TYR A 299 -44.19 -3.00 36.67
N SER A 300 -43.38 -4.04 36.52
CA SER A 300 -43.70 -5.40 36.95
C SER A 300 -42.47 -6.06 37.57
N VAL A 301 -42.68 -6.78 38.67
CA VAL A 301 -41.61 -7.50 39.39
C VAL A 301 -41.92 -8.98 39.33
N THR A 302 -41.04 -9.74 38.66
CA THR A 302 -41.19 -11.18 38.46
C THR A 302 -39.98 -11.94 38.98
N ASN A 303 -40.18 -13.18 39.43
CA ASN A 303 -39.08 -14.11 39.72
C ASN A 303 -38.63 -14.81 38.41
N THR A 304 -37.54 -15.57 38.45
CA THR A 304 -37.02 -16.47 37.39
C THR A 304 -38.04 -17.38 36.73
N GLN A 305 -39.13 -17.72 37.43
CA GLN A 305 -40.21 -18.56 36.92
C GLN A 305 -41.32 -17.77 36.21
N GLY A 306 -41.23 -16.43 36.18
CA GLY A 306 -42.23 -15.54 35.58
C GLY A 306 -43.41 -15.19 36.49
N ASP A 307 -43.38 -15.65 37.74
CA ASP A 307 -44.43 -15.37 38.73
C ASP A 307 -44.25 -13.97 39.34
N SER A 308 -45.37 -13.26 39.50
CA SER A 308 -45.41 -11.94 40.15
C SER A 308 -45.05 -12.08 41.63
N ILE A 309 -44.09 -11.28 42.09
CA ILE A 309 -43.71 -11.24 43.51
C ILE A 309 -44.66 -10.27 44.22
N ASP A 310 -45.32 -10.74 45.29
CA ASP A 310 -46.17 -9.91 46.13
C ASP A 310 -45.30 -9.02 47.03
N LEU A 311 -45.10 -7.76 46.63
CA LEU A 311 -44.42 -6.75 47.42
C LEU A 311 -45.27 -6.31 48.63
N GLY A 312 -44.63 -5.88 49.70
CA GLY A 312 -45.31 -5.37 50.89
C GLY A 312 -46.28 -4.22 50.59
N LYS A 313 -47.41 -4.13 51.32
CA LYS A 313 -48.40 -3.05 51.11
C LYS A 313 -47.81 -1.64 51.28
N ASP A 314 -46.77 -1.51 52.09
CA ASP A 314 -46.06 -0.25 52.33
C ASP A 314 -45.09 0.08 51.19
N THR A 315 -44.52 -0.92 50.51
CA THR A 315 -43.62 -0.71 49.36
C THR A 315 -44.39 -0.38 48.09
N ILE A 316 -45.57 -0.98 47.87
CA ILE A 316 -46.46 -0.63 46.75
C ILE A 316 -46.84 0.85 46.77
N GLY A 317 -47.16 1.41 47.94
CA GLY A 317 -47.50 2.84 48.06
C GLY A 317 -46.35 3.79 47.71
N ILE A 318 -45.11 3.39 47.99
CA ILE A 318 -43.90 4.15 47.63
C ILE A 318 -43.62 4.03 46.13
N LEU A 319 -43.82 2.85 45.55
CA LEU A 319 -43.64 2.59 44.13
C LEU A 319 -44.64 3.35 43.27
N ASP A 320 -45.91 3.42 43.68
CA ASP A 320 -46.93 4.20 42.97
C ASP A 320 -46.65 5.71 43.05
N ALA A 321 -46.12 6.19 44.18
CA ALA A 321 -45.68 7.58 44.31
C ALA A 321 -44.45 7.87 43.43
N ALA A 322 -43.49 6.95 43.35
CA ALA A 322 -42.29 7.06 42.52
C ALA A 322 -42.60 6.96 41.01
N MET A 323 -43.60 6.16 40.62
CA MET A 323 -44.11 6.07 39.26
C MET A 323 -44.74 7.41 38.83
N ASN A 324 -45.59 8.00 39.68
CA ASN A 324 -46.19 9.32 39.42
C ASN A 324 -45.16 10.45 39.36
N ALA A 325 -44.03 10.32 40.07
CA ALA A 325 -42.91 11.26 40.04
C ALA A 325 -41.90 10.99 38.92
N ASN A 326 -42.09 9.92 38.13
CA ASN A 326 -41.19 9.45 37.07
C ASN A 326 -39.74 9.22 37.57
N LEU A 327 -39.60 8.53 38.72
CA LEU A 327 -38.31 8.22 39.35
C LEU A 327 -38.00 6.72 39.30
N PRO A 328 -37.51 6.20 38.14
CA PRO A 328 -37.25 4.77 37.97
C PRO A 328 -36.14 4.24 38.90
N ALA A 329 -35.19 5.10 39.28
CA ALA A 329 -34.12 4.74 40.21
C ALA A 329 -34.66 4.43 41.61
N THR A 330 -35.66 5.17 42.08
CA THR A 330 -36.30 4.93 43.38
C THR A 330 -37.08 3.61 43.39
N ILE A 331 -37.69 3.25 42.25
CA ILE A 331 -38.39 1.97 42.08
C ILE A 331 -37.38 0.80 42.14
N ALA A 332 -36.28 0.90 41.39
CA ALA A 332 -35.23 -0.13 41.42
C ALA A 332 -34.62 -0.30 42.82
N GLN A 333 -34.35 0.82 43.52
CA GLN A 333 -33.80 0.78 44.88
C GLN A 333 -34.77 0.17 45.90
N GLN A 334 -36.06 0.52 45.83
CA GLN A 334 -37.05 -0.01 46.77
C GLN A 334 -37.33 -1.50 46.55
N VAL A 335 -37.33 -1.95 45.29
CA VAL A 335 -37.47 -3.38 44.93
C VAL A 335 -36.25 -4.17 45.40
N TRP A 336 -35.03 -3.62 45.30
CA TRP A 336 -33.85 -4.27 45.85
C TRP A 336 -33.88 -4.37 47.38
N GLN A 337 -34.30 -3.31 48.08
CA GLN A 337 -34.39 -3.30 49.56
C GLN A 337 -35.47 -4.19 50.16
N ASP A 338 -36.50 -4.56 49.40
CA ASP A 338 -37.61 -5.44 49.85
C ASP A 338 -37.32 -6.93 49.55
N VAL A 339 -36.31 -7.21 48.72
CA VAL A 339 -35.91 -8.56 48.27
C VAL A 339 -34.67 -9.09 49.01
N ASP A 340 -33.87 -8.22 49.63
CA ASP A 340 -32.78 -8.58 50.57
C ASP A 340 -33.26 -8.69 52.04
#